data_AF-A0A945DKQ2-F1
#
_entry.id   AF-A0A945DKQ2-F1
#
_cell.length_a   1.000
_cell.length_b   1.000
_cell.length_c   1.000
_cell.angle_alpha   90.00
_cell.angle_beta   90.00
_cell.angle_gamma   90.00
#
_symmetry.space_group_name_H-M   'P 1'
#
loop_
_entity.id
_entity.type
_entity.pdbx_description
1 polymer ?
#
loop_
_entity_poly.entity_id
_entity_poly.type
_entity_poly.pdbx_seq_one_letter_code
_entity_poly.pdbx_strand_id
1 'polypeptide(L)'
;MAWKIWICVPVLYALFAAWYFNWQGPISTEEVNRLMLDFDKLEGSEHTDSATFRKFLEEDDGGEFVMLNLVQLHTGEVAHPLTGEAMSASDLVGEYFGPFAVSLFKRGGHPVFQARTIGGNIDSWNADHNVGFGATAMMRYKSRRDIAELILDPAFSDAHIYKLASIDRTISYPTRIMMSTVLQPPSAVLVVLILLASLVQNLSFLIRP
;
A
#
# COMPACT_ATOMS: atom_id res chain seq x y z
N MET A 1 -34.84 -13.46 -19.67
CA MET A 1 -34.94 -12.04 -19.30
C MET A 1 -33.57 -11.51 -18.90
N ALA A 2 -33.03 -10.55 -19.65
CA ALA A 2 -31.69 -10.00 -19.46
C ALA A 2 -31.50 -9.23 -18.12
N TRP A 3 -32.59 -8.84 -17.44
CA TRP A 3 -32.52 -8.08 -16.18
C TRP A 3 -31.76 -8.79 -15.05
N LYS A 4 -31.68 -10.13 -15.05
CA LYS A 4 -30.92 -10.89 -14.04
C LYS A 4 -29.41 -10.56 -14.07
N ILE A 5 -28.86 -10.20 -15.23
CA ILE A 5 -27.45 -9.78 -15.38
C ILE A 5 -27.17 -8.54 -14.52
N TRP A 6 -28.14 -7.63 -14.43
CA TRP A 6 -28.00 -6.39 -13.67
C TRP A 6 -28.04 -6.59 -12.15
N ILE A 7 -28.54 -7.73 -11.65
CA ILE A 7 -28.42 -8.08 -10.23
C ILE A 7 -26.97 -8.39 -9.88
N CYS A 8 -26.18 -8.94 -10.82
CA CYS A 8 -24.79 -9.29 -10.56
C CYS A 8 -23.93 -8.05 -10.28
N VAL A 9 -24.25 -6.88 -10.87
CA VAL A 9 -23.48 -5.64 -10.67
C VAL A 9 -23.46 -5.20 -9.20
N PRO A 10 -24.60 -4.92 -8.53
CA PRO A 10 -24.59 -4.51 -7.13
C PRO A 10 -24.07 -5.61 -6.20
N VAL A 11 -24.28 -6.90 -6.52
CA VAL A 11 -23.73 -8.01 -5.71
C VAL A 11 -22.20 -8.03 -5.76
N LEU A 12 -21.61 -7.97 -6.96
CA LEU A 12 -20.16 -7.95 -7.13
C LEU A 12 -19.54 -6.67 -6.57
N TYR A 13 -20.21 -5.53 -6.74
CA TYR A 13 -19.77 -4.28 -6.16
C TYR A 13 -19.84 -4.29 -4.63
N ALA A 14 -20.87 -4.91 -4.04
CA ALA A 14 -20.96 -5.07 -2.58
C ALA A 14 -19.84 -5.96 -2.03
N LEU A 15 -19.50 -7.06 -2.72
CA LEU A 15 -18.34 -7.90 -2.37
C LEU A 15 -17.03 -7.11 -2.43
N PHE A 16 -16.85 -6.33 -3.49
CA PHE A 16 -15.70 -5.42 -3.61
C PHE A 16 -15.68 -4.39 -2.47
N ALA A 17 -16.81 -3.73 -2.17
CA ALA A 17 -16.92 -2.71 -1.15
C ALA A 17 -16.65 -3.27 0.25
N ALA A 18 -17.11 -4.49 0.54
CA ALA A 18 -16.82 -5.21 1.78
C ALA A 18 -15.31 -5.44 1.99
N TRP A 19 -14.58 -5.69 0.91
CA TRP A 19 -13.12 -5.87 0.94
C TRP A 19 -12.35 -4.54 0.95
N TYR A 20 -12.81 -3.53 0.19
CA TYR A 20 -12.05 -2.32 -0.11
C TYR A 20 -12.17 -1.22 0.94
N PHE A 21 -13.37 -1.02 1.50
CA PHE A 21 -13.65 0.06 2.46
C PHE A 21 -13.45 -0.40 3.91
N ASN A 22 -13.07 0.53 4.79
CA ASN A 22 -13.04 0.27 6.21
C ASN A 22 -14.46 0.35 6.79
N TRP A 23 -14.93 -0.76 7.37
CA TRP A 23 -16.22 -0.85 8.04
C TRP A 23 -16.10 -0.90 9.57
N GLN A 24 -14.88 -0.98 10.10
CA GLN A 24 -14.62 -1.14 11.54
C GLN A 24 -14.51 0.21 12.27
N GLY A 25 -14.37 1.32 11.53
CA GLY A 25 -14.15 2.64 12.11
C GLY A 25 -12.72 2.83 12.63
N PRO A 26 -12.50 3.91 13.41
CA PRO A 26 -11.19 4.25 13.94
C PRO A 26 -10.68 3.24 14.99
N ILE A 27 -9.36 3.22 15.23
CA ILE A 27 -8.73 2.45 16.31
C ILE A 27 -9.15 3.02 17.68
N SER A 28 -9.52 2.16 18.63
CA SER A 28 -9.80 2.60 20.00
C SER A 28 -8.52 2.78 20.80
N THR A 29 -8.57 3.59 21.87
CA THR A 29 -7.41 3.81 22.75
C THR A 29 -6.86 2.50 23.33
N GLU A 30 -7.73 1.57 23.71
CA GLU A 30 -7.33 0.24 24.21
C GLU A 30 -6.63 -0.59 23.13
N GLU A 31 -7.09 -0.47 21.89
CA GLU A 31 -6.51 -1.15 20.74
C GLU A 31 -5.15 -0.56 20.37
N VAL A 32 -4.99 0.77 20.38
CA VAL A 32 -3.69 1.45 20.24
C VAL A 32 -2.71 0.92 21.29
N ASN A 33 -3.13 0.86 22.56
CA ASN A 33 -2.25 0.40 23.64
C ASN A 33 -1.78 -1.03 23.42
N ARG A 34 -2.66 -1.92 22.94
CA ARG A 34 -2.29 -3.30 22.60
C ARG A 34 -1.31 -3.35 21.43
N LEU A 35 -1.59 -2.62 20.35
CA LEU A 35 -0.72 -2.56 19.18
C LEU A 35 0.68 -2.05 19.53
N MET A 36 0.77 -1.02 20.36
CA MET A 36 2.05 -0.47 20.80
C MET A 36 2.85 -1.42 21.68
N LEU A 37 2.19 -2.21 22.55
CA LEU A 37 2.88 -3.24 23.35
C LEU A 37 3.55 -4.31 22.49
N ASP A 38 2.95 -4.65 21.35
CA ASP A 38 3.54 -5.61 20.42
C ASP A 38 4.56 -4.95 19.50
N PHE A 39 4.34 -3.69 19.12
CA PHE A 39 5.27 -2.90 18.32
C PHE A 39 6.62 -2.71 19.02
N ASP A 40 6.61 -2.37 20.31
CA ASP A 40 7.82 -2.13 21.11
C ASP A 40 8.66 -3.42 21.31
N LYS A 41 8.13 -4.60 20.96
CA LYS A 41 8.88 -5.88 20.99
C LYS A 41 9.56 -6.19 19.66
N LEU A 42 9.26 -5.46 18.58
CA LEU A 42 9.84 -5.71 17.26
C LEU A 42 11.23 -5.08 17.16
N GLU A 43 12.23 -5.83 16.70
CA GLU A 43 13.56 -5.28 16.41
C GLU A 43 13.50 -4.13 15.38
N GLY A 44 12.60 -4.24 14.39
CA GLY A 44 12.39 -3.18 13.38
C GLY A 44 11.80 -1.87 13.93
N SER A 45 11.31 -1.85 15.18
CA SER A 45 10.82 -0.61 15.81
C SER A 45 11.95 0.40 16.06
N GLU A 46 13.21 -0.03 16.12
CA GLU A 46 14.36 0.87 16.34
C GLU A 46 14.50 1.97 15.29
N HIS A 47 14.00 1.73 14.07
CA HIS A 47 14.06 2.69 12.96
C HIS A 47 12.80 3.54 12.81
N THR A 48 11.80 3.34 13.67
CA THR A 48 10.52 4.06 13.66
C THR A 48 10.28 4.67 15.02
N ASP A 49 10.14 6.00 15.10
CA ASP A 49 9.85 6.65 16.38
C ASP A 49 8.49 6.19 16.95
N SER A 50 8.52 5.43 18.05
CA SER A 50 7.31 4.89 18.71
C SER A 50 6.32 5.98 19.09
N ALA A 51 6.79 7.19 19.47
CA ALA A 51 5.91 8.29 19.83
C ALA A 51 5.14 8.82 18.61
N THR A 52 5.83 9.02 17.49
CA THR A 52 5.22 9.39 16.21
C THR A 52 4.24 8.31 15.73
N PHE A 53 4.62 7.03 15.82
CA PHE A 53 3.74 5.94 15.39
C PHE A 53 2.48 5.83 16.27
N ARG A 54 2.63 5.92 17.59
CA ARG A 54 1.49 5.97 18.52
C ARG A 54 0.54 7.12 18.20
N LYS A 55 1.08 8.34 18.05
CA LYS A 55 0.27 9.52 17.70
C LYS A 55 -0.48 9.31 16.38
N PHE A 56 0.19 8.71 15.40
CA PHE A 56 -0.46 8.36 14.14
C PHE A 56 -1.61 7.35 14.34
N LEU A 57 -1.52 6.38 15.25
CA LEU A 57 -2.66 5.50 15.53
C LEU A 57 -3.78 6.20 16.33
N GLU A 58 -3.44 7.09 17.26
CA GLU A 58 -4.40 7.82 18.10
C GLU A 58 -5.21 8.86 17.32
N GLU A 59 -4.63 9.46 16.28
CA GLU A 59 -5.31 10.41 15.39
C GLU A 59 -6.17 9.72 14.31
N ASP A 60 -6.46 8.42 14.45
CA ASP A 60 -7.24 7.66 13.47
C ASP A 60 -8.68 8.18 13.36
N ASP A 61 -9.07 8.52 12.13
CA ASP A 61 -10.41 8.93 11.75
C ASP A 61 -11.19 7.80 11.06
N GLY A 62 -10.61 6.59 11.01
CA GLY A 62 -11.18 5.42 10.35
C GLY A 62 -11.07 5.47 8.82
N GLY A 63 -10.45 6.51 8.27
CA GLY A 63 -10.26 6.71 6.84
C GLY A 63 -9.09 5.90 6.28
N GLU A 64 -9.09 5.77 4.96
CA GLU A 64 -7.91 5.31 4.23
C GLU A 64 -6.80 6.36 4.25
N PHE A 65 -5.57 5.92 4.04
CA PHE A 65 -4.44 6.81 3.82
C PHE A 65 -3.47 6.18 2.81
N VAL A 66 -2.53 6.99 2.34
CA VAL A 66 -1.50 6.56 1.40
C VAL A 66 -0.13 6.81 2.02
N MET A 67 0.66 5.76 2.17
CA MET A 67 2.05 5.89 2.57
C MET A 67 2.86 6.31 1.35
N LEU A 68 3.43 7.52 1.39
CA LEU A 68 4.42 7.97 0.42
C LEU A 68 5.78 7.45 0.88
N ASN A 69 6.48 6.76 0.00
CA ASN A 69 7.80 6.20 0.24
C ASN A 69 8.78 6.79 -0.78
N LEU A 70 9.80 7.49 -0.31
CA LEU A 70 10.96 7.92 -1.08
C LEU A 70 12.09 6.95 -0.77
N VAL A 71 12.64 6.29 -1.78
CA VAL A 71 13.59 5.19 -1.57
C VAL A 71 14.83 5.40 -2.43
N GLN A 72 16.00 5.29 -1.79
CA GLN A 72 17.30 5.21 -2.42
C GLN A 72 17.86 3.80 -2.15
N LEU A 73 18.12 3.05 -3.22
CA LEU A 73 18.76 1.74 -3.12
C LEU A 73 20.27 1.89 -3.09
N HIS A 74 20.94 0.90 -2.49
CA HIS A 74 22.39 0.76 -2.64
C HIS A 74 22.78 0.63 -4.12
N THR A 75 23.91 1.22 -4.48
CA THR A 75 24.48 1.13 -5.83
C THR A 75 25.38 -0.10 -5.94
N GLY A 76 25.22 -0.88 -7.00
CA GLY A 76 26.00 -2.09 -7.23
C GLY A 76 25.32 -3.34 -6.68
N GLU A 77 26.12 -4.40 -6.52
CA GLU A 77 25.64 -5.66 -5.96
C GLU A 77 25.64 -5.59 -4.42
N VAL A 78 24.60 -6.15 -3.83
CA VAL A 78 24.45 -6.36 -2.39
C VAL A 78 24.36 -7.86 -2.11
N ALA A 79 24.84 -8.29 -0.96
CA ALA A 79 24.73 -9.68 -0.54
C ALA A 79 23.29 -9.95 -0.10
N HIS A 80 22.67 -11.00 -0.65
CA HIS A 80 21.38 -11.48 -0.19
C HIS A 80 21.49 -11.88 1.29
N PRO A 81 20.60 -11.42 2.18
CA PRO A 81 20.76 -11.58 3.63
C PRO A 81 20.72 -13.04 4.12
N LEU A 82 20.00 -13.92 3.42
CA LEU A 82 19.94 -15.35 3.75
C LEU A 82 20.99 -16.22 3.04
N THR A 83 21.21 -16.03 1.73
CA THR A 83 22.08 -16.90 0.93
C THR A 83 23.51 -16.37 0.79
N GLY A 84 23.72 -15.06 1.01
CA GLY A 84 24.99 -14.38 0.78
C GLY A 84 25.32 -14.14 -0.70
N GLU A 85 24.45 -14.56 -1.63
CA GLU A 85 24.68 -14.38 -3.06
C GLU A 85 24.64 -12.90 -3.44
N ALA A 86 25.55 -12.48 -4.32
CA ALA A 86 25.58 -11.13 -4.83
C ALA A 86 24.44 -10.91 -5.84
N MET A 87 23.64 -9.87 -5.64
CA MET A 87 22.53 -9.52 -6.53
C MET A 87 22.30 -8.01 -6.53
N SER A 88 21.52 -7.50 -7.49
CA SER A 88 21.18 -6.08 -7.50
C SER A 88 20.24 -5.73 -6.35
N ALA A 89 20.42 -4.54 -5.76
CA ALA A 89 19.52 -4.06 -4.72
C ALA A 89 18.05 -3.97 -5.18
N SER A 90 17.81 -3.73 -6.48
CA SER A 90 16.45 -3.73 -7.04
C SER A 90 15.81 -5.12 -7.08
N ASP A 91 16.58 -6.15 -7.41
CA ASP A 91 16.06 -7.52 -7.43
C ASP A 91 15.77 -7.98 -6.01
N LEU A 92 16.64 -7.64 -5.05
CA LEU A 92 16.45 -7.97 -3.63
C LEU A 92 15.19 -7.30 -3.05
N VAL A 93 14.91 -6.04 -3.41
CA VAL A 93 13.63 -5.39 -3.06
C VAL A 93 12.45 -6.11 -3.69
N GLY A 94 12.57 -6.58 -4.93
CA GLY A 94 11.52 -7.31 -5.64
C GLY A 94 11.11 -8.60 -4.93
N GLU A 95 12.07 -9.38 -4.47
CA GLU A 95 11.83 -10.62 -3.71
C GLU A 95 11.05 -10.36 -2.42
N TYR A 96 11.41 -9.30 -1.71
CA TYR A 96 10.69 -8.87 -0.51
C TYR A 96 9.30 -8.27 -0.81
N PHE A 97 9.20 -7.46 -1.87
CA PHE A 97 7.99 -6.70 -2.17
C PHE A 97 6.82 -7.59 -2.58
N GLY A 98 7.08 -8.74 -3.22
CA GLY A 98 6.04 -9.69 -3.64
C GLY A 98 5.13 -10.15 -2.48
N PRO A 99 5.69 -10.81 -1.44
CA PRO A 99 4.95 -11.19 -0.24
C PRO A 99 4.25 -10.02 0.44
N PHE A 100 4.92 -8.86 0.52
CA PHE A 100 4.36 -7.65 1.10
C PHE A 100 3.12 -7.16 0.33
N ALA A 101 3.19 -7.11 -1.00
CA ALA A 101 2.09 -6.69 -1.85
C ALA A 101 0.88 -7.64 -1.72
N VAL A 102 1.12 -8.94 -1.61
CA VAL A 102 0.04 -9.93 -1.37
C VAL A 102 -0.63 -9.70 -0.02
N SER A 103 0.17 -9.50 1.03
CA SER A 103 -0.33 -9.27 2.40
C SER A 103 -1.10 -7.95 2.52
N LEU A 104 -0.62 -6.91 1.84
CA LEU A 104 -1.29 -5.63 1.71
C LEU A 104 -2.62 -5.78 0.96
N PHE A 105 -2.64 -6.51 -0.16
CA PHE A 105 -3.85 -6.75 -0.95
C PHE A 105 -4.91 -7.53 -0.19
N LYS A 106 -4.52 -8.55 0.58
CA LYS A 106 -5.46 -9.28 1.46
C LYS A 106 -6.17 -8.35 2.45
N ARG A 107 -5.54 -7.25 2.86
CA ARG A 107 -6.09 -6.22 3.74
C ARG A 107 -6.78 -5.06 3.00
N GLY A 108 -6.96 -5.16 1.68
CA GLY A 108 -7.60 -4.12 0.87
C GLY A 108 -6.66 -2.99 0.46
N GLY A 109 -5.37 -3.07 0.80
CA GLY A 109 -4.37 -2.11 0.33
C GLY A 109 -3.84 -2.46 -1.05
N HIS A 110 -3.24 -1.48 -1.74
CA HIS A 110 -2.62 -1.70 -3.04
C HIS A 110 -1.64 -0.56 -3.38
N PRO A 111 -0.69 -0.75 -4.30
CA PRO A 111 0.07 0.35 -4.86
C PRO A 111 -0.86 1.36 -5.57
N VAL A 112 -0.59 2.64 -5.39
CA VAL A 112 -1.26 3.75 -6.09
C VAL A 112 -0.42 4.16 -7.29
N PHE A 113 0.86 4.40 -7.09
CA PHE A 113 1.81 4.63 -8.17
C PHE A 113 3.24 4.30 -7.74
N GLN A 114 4.11 4.14 -8.73
CA GLN A 114 5.55 4.09 -8.56
C GLN A 114 6.23 4.92 -9.65
N ALA A 115 7.29 5.63 -9.30
CA ALA A 115 8.07 6.46 -10.21
C ALA A 115 9.57 6.30 -9.94
N ARG A 116 10.38 6.45 -10.99
CA ARG A 116 11.84 6.54 -10.91
C ARG A 116 12.26 7.98 -11.11
N THR A 117 13.28 8.38 -10.37
CA THR A 117 13.90 9.69 -10.55
C THR A 117 14.73 9.69 -11.81
N ILE A 118 14.48 10.67 -12.68
CA ILE A 118 15.14 10.81 -13.98
C ILE A 118 16.06 12.04 -14.07
N GLY A 119 16.16 12.82 -12.99
CA GLY A 119 16.95 14.05 -12.94
C GLY A 119 17.13 14.54 -11.51
N GLY A 120 17.97 15.56 -11.34
CA GLY A 120 18.15 16.22 -10.05
C GLY A 120 17.00 17.16 -9.70
N ASN A 121 17.09 17.79 -8.52
CA ASN A 121 16.13 18.80 -8.08
C ASN A 121 16.26 20.04 -8.97
N ILE A 122 15.21 20.36 -9.75
CA ILE A 122 15.19 21.51 -10.67
C ILE A 122 14.96 22.83 -9.90
N ASP A 123 14.15 22.79 -8.84
CA ASP A 123 13.80 23.95 -8.03
C ASP A 123 13.67 23.56 -6.55
N SER A 124 14.23 24.34 -5.63
CA SER A 124 14.26 24.02 -4.20
C SER A 124 14.38 25.30 -3.35
N TRP A 125 13.30 25.65 -2.64
CA TRP A 125 13.18 26.88 -1.84
C TRP A 125 13.02 26.51 -0.37
N ASN A 126 13.81 27.13 0.52
CA ASN A 126 13.78 26.87 1.96
C ASN A 126 13.84 25.37 2.34
N ALA A 127 14.52 24.56 1.52
CA ALA A 127 14.72 23.15 1.80
C ALA A 127 16.08 22.98 2.47
N ASP A 128 16.09 22.46 3.70
CA ASP A 128 17.30 22.33 4.51
C ASP A 128 18.38 21.48 3.81
N HIS A 129 17.97 20.50 2.99
CA HIS A 129 18.85 19.69 2.16
C HIS A 129 18.17 19.21 0.86
N ASN A 130 18.84 19.37 -0.28
CA ASN A 130 18.42 18.81 -1.58
C ASN A 130 18.77 17.32 -1.67
N VAL A 131 18.12 16.50 -0.83
CA VAL A 131 18.31 15.05 -0.84
C VAL A 131 17.43 14.42 -1.91
N GLY A 132 18.06 13.92 -2.97
CA GLY A 132 17.39 13.12 -3.99
C GLY A 132 17.22 11.66 -3.55
N PHE A 133 16.15 11.03 -4.03
CA PHE A 133 15.89 9.60 -3.91
C PHE A 133 15.79 9.00 -5.31
N GLY A 134 16.18 7.74 -5.48
CA GLY A 134 16.13 7.05 -6.78
C GLY A 134 14.71 6.65 -7.22
N ALA A 135 13.80 6.44 -6.27
CA ALA A 135 12.43 6.03 -6.55
C ALA A 135 11.43 6.66 -5.57
N THR A 136 10.18 6.79 -6.02
CA THR A 136 9.02 7.17 -5.22
C THR A 136 7.93 6.12 -5.40
N ALA A 137 7.30 5.68 -4.31
CA ALA A 137 6.18 4.75 -4.34
C ALA A 137 5.09 5.18 -3.36
N MET A 138 3.84 5.10 -3.80
CA MET A 138 2.68 5.34 -2.94
C MET A 138 1.90 4.05 -2.74
N MET A 139 1.69 3.67 -1.48
CA MET A 139 0.95 2.46 -1.10
C MET A 139 -0.30 2.86 -0.32
N ARG A 140 -1.48 2.48 -0.80
CA ARG A 140 -2.76 2.73 -0.13
C ARG A 140 -3.00 1.67 0.94
N TYR A 141 -3.48 2.11 2.09
CA TYR A 141 -3.95 1.29 3.19
C TYR A 141 -5.40 1.60 3.48
N LYS A 142 -6.19 0.55 3.73
CA LYS A 142 -7.63 0.66 4.02
C LYS A 142 -7.90 1.39 5.33
N SER A 143 -7.04 1.22 6.33
CA SER A 143 -7.10 1.88 7.64
C SER A 143 -5.72 1.93 8.31
N ARG A 144 -5.57 2.72 9.37
CA ARG A 144 -4.36 2.73 10.21
C ARG A 144 -4.16 1.39 10.93
N ARG A 145 -5.25 0.66 11.19
CA ARG A 145 -5.20 -0.68 11.78
C ARG A 145 -4.48 -1.65 10.85
N ASP A 146 -4.76 -1.60 9.55
CA ASP A 146 -4.17 -2.53 8.59
C ASP A 146 -2.64 -2.36 8.47
N ILE A 147 -2.10 -1.14 8.58
CA ILE A 147 -0.63 -0.97 8.59
C ILE A 147 -0.02 -1.48 9.89
N ALA A 148 -0.66 -1.24 11.04
CA ALA A 148 -0.17 -1.75 12.32
C ALA A 148 -0.15 -3.29 12.32
N GLU A 149 -1.24 -3.92 11.90
CA GLU A 149 -1.31 -5.38 11.75
C GLU A 149 -0.31 -5.92 10.73
N LEU A 150 -0.04 -5.19 9.64
CA LEU A 150 0.93 -5.61 8.63
C LEU A 150 2.37 -5.53 9.16
N ILE A 151 2.69 -4.52 9.98
CA ILE A 151 4.01 -4.38 10.62
C ILE A 151 4.22 -5.49 11.67
N LEU A 152 3.17 -5.80 12.43
CA LEU A 152 3.19 -6.82 13.49
C LEU A 152 3.11 -8.27 12.96
N ASP A 153 2.82 -8.45 11.67
CA ASP A 153 2.68 -9.77 11.07
C ASP A 153 4.04 -10.49 11.06
N PRO A 154 4.17 -11.68 11.71
CA PRO A 154 5.44 -12.40 11.80
C PRO A 154 6.03 -12.77 10.44
N ALA A 155 5.22 -12.87 9.38
CA ALA A 155 5.73 -13.07 8.02
C ALA A 155 6.62 -11.91 7.53
N PHE A 156 6.59 -10.77 8.24
CA PHE A 156 7.35 -9.56 7.93
C PHE A 156 8.30 -9.15 9.07
N SER A 157 8.53 -9.99 10.08
CA SER A 157 9.59 -9.71 11.07
C SER A 157 10.96 -9.62 10.39
N ASP A 158 11.22 -10.53 9.44
CA ASP A 158 12.50 -10.62 8.73
C ASP A 158 12.58 -9.67 7.53
N ALA A 159 11.45 -9.04 7.17
CA ALA A 159 11.35 -8.03 6.11
C ALA A 159 12.33 -6.87 6.31
N HIS A 160 12.59 -6.52 7.57
CA HIS A 160 13.53 -5.48 7.93
C HIS A 160 14.93 -5.80 7.43
N ILE A 161 15.35 -7.06 7.46
CA ILE A 161 16.68 -7.48 7.00
C ILE A 161 16.82 -7.20 5.50
N TYR A 162 15.80 -7.49 4.70
CA TYR A 162 15.79 -7.20 3.26
C TYR A 162 15.80 -5.70 2.97
N LYS A 163 15.00 -4.91 3.72
CA LYS A 163 15.00 -3.45 3.57
C LYS A 163 16.37 -2.87 3.93
N LEU A 164 16.96 -3.27 5.05
CA LEU A 164 18.27 -2.80 5.48
C LEU A 164 19.39 -3.22 4.52
N ALA A 165 19.30 -4.41 3.91
CA ALA A 165 20.30 -4.88 2.96
C ALA A 165 20.23 -4.19 1.58
N SER A 166 19.07 -3.67 1.19
CA SER A 166 18.84 -3.12 -0.16
C SER A 166 18.66 -1.60 -0.22
N ILE A 167 18.13 -1.00 0.85
CA ILE A 167 17.78 0.42 0.92
C ILE A 167 18.86 1.16 1.68
N ASP A 168 19.59 2.01 0.96
CA ASP A 168 20.56 2.93 1.53
C ASP A 168 19.88 4.01 2.39
N ARG A 169 18.81 4.61 1.86
CA ARG A 169 18.05 5.66 2.55
C ARG A 169 16.58 5.62 2.16
N THR A 170 15.70 5.87 3.12
CA THR A 170 14.26 5.98 2.86
C THR A 170 13.63 7.06 3.72
N ILE A 171 12.62 7.73 3.15
CA ILE A 171 11.70 8.59 3.90
C ILE A 171 10.29 8.11 3.58
N SER A 172 9.55 7.76 4.61
CA SER A 172 8.17 7.28 4.49
C SER A 172 7.25 8.05 5.43
N TYR A 173 6.13 8.54 4.92
CA TYR A 173 5.14 9.24 5.74
C TYR A 173 3.72 9.10 5.18
N PRO A 174 2.71 9.09 6.07
CA PRO A 174 1.32 8.99 5.67
C PRO A 174 0.84 10.29 5.01
N THR A 175 0.05 10.15 3.95
CA THR A 175 -0.51 11.25 3.16
C THR A 175 -1.97 10.98 2.80
N ARG A 176 -2.69 12.03 2.41
CA ARG A 176 -4.00 11.91 1.74
C ARG A 176 -3.91 12.46 0.34
N ILE A 177 -4.50 11.74 -0.61
CA ILE A 177 -4.67 12.24 -1.97
C ILE A 177 -5.80 13.28 -1.94
N MET A 178 -5.45 14.55 -2.10
CA MET A 178 -6.45 15.63 -2.18
C MET A 178 -7.08 15.73 -3.57
N MET A 179 -6.31 15.44 -4.61
CA MET A 179 -6.75 15.48 -6.00
C MET A 179 -6.01 14.42 -6.81
N SER A 180 -6.74 13.71 -7.67
CA SER A 180 -6.19 12.84 -8.70
C SER A 180 -7.16 12.80 -9.88
N THR A 181 -6.64 12.82 -11.10
CA THR A 181 -7.43 12.59 -12.32
C THR A 181 -7.50 11.10 -12.69
N VAL A 182 -6.74 10.26 -11.98
CA VAL A 182 -6.75 8.80 -12.19
C VAL A 182 -8.02 8.21 -11.59
N LEU A 183 -8.67 7.35 -12.36
CA LEU A 183 -9.88 6.65 -11.91
C LEU A 183 -9.53 5.70 -10.76
N GLN A 184 -10.00 6.01 -9.55
CA GLN A 184 -9.75 5.21 -8.37
C GLN A 184 -10.50 3.86 -8.42
N PRO A 185 -10.02 2.83 -7.70
CA PRO A 185 -10.60 1.48 -7.77
C PRO A 185 -12.12 1.40 -7.56
N PRO A 186 -12.75 2.12 -6.61
CA PRO A 186 -14.21 2.03 -6.45
C PRO A 186 -14.98 2.46 -7.70
N SER A 187 -14.60 3.60 -8.27
CA SER A 187 -15.22 4.10 -9.50
C SER A 187 -14.86 3.20 -10.70
N ALA A 188 -13.61 2.76 -10.79
CA ALA A 188 -13.15 1.89 -11.87
C ALA A 188 -13.89 0.54 -11.89
N VAL A 189 -14.00 -0.12 -10.75
CA VAL A 189 -14.70 -1.40 -10.60
C VAL A 189 -16.18 -1.24 -10.96
N LEU A 190 -16.86 -0.19 -10.48
CA LEU A 190 -18.25 0.06 -10.82
C LEU A 190 -18.44 0.25 -12.34
N VAL A 191 -17.60 1.08 -12.97
CA VAL A 191 -17.65 1.32 -14.42
C VAL A 191 -17.43 0.03 -15.19
N VAL A 192 -16.41 -0.77 -14.83
CA VAL A 192 -16.11 -2.05 -15.47
C VAL A 192 -17.30 -3.02 -15.33
N LEU A 193 -17.89 -3.14 -14.14
CA LEU A 193 -19.05 -4.00 -13.92
C LEU A 193 -20.26 -3.58 -14.77
N ILE A 194 -20.52 -2.28 -14.88
CA ILE A 194 -21.60 -1.75 -15.73
C ILE A 194 -21.33 -2.05 -17.21
N LEU A 195 -20.10 -1.83 -17.68
CA LEU A 195 -19.71 -2.09 -19.07
C LEU A 195 -19.81 -3.59 -19.40
N LEU A 196 -19.36 -4.47 -18.50
CA LEU A 196 -19.47 -5.91 -18.66
C LEU A 196 -20.94 -6.37 -18.69
N ALA A 197 -21.78 -5.87 -17.77
CA ALA A 197 -23.20 -6.17 -17.77
C ALA A 197 -23.89 -5.73 -19.07
N SER A 198 -23.55 -4.53 -19.56
CA SER A 198 -24.03 -4.01 -20.84
C SER A 198 -23.59 -4.90 -22.00
N LEU A 199 -22.31 -5.29 -22.05
CA LEU A 199 -21.79 -6.16 -23.10
C LEU A 199 -22.50 -7.52 -23.13
N VAL A 200 -22.64 -8.16 -21.98
CA VAL A 200 -23.33 -9.46 -21.86
C VAL A 200 -24.80 -9.34 -22.25
N GLN A 201 -25.48 -8.25 -21.87
CA GLN A 201 -26.85 -8.01 -22.29
C GLN A 201 -26.95 -7.90 -23.82
N ASN A 202 -26.12 -7.08 -24.47
CA ASN A 202 -26.13 -6.89 -25.92
C ASN A 202 -25.85 -8.20 -26.67
N LEU A 203 -24.86 -8.98 -26.21
CA LEU A 203 -24.57 -10.31 -26.77
C LEU A 203 -25.75 -11.27 -26.59
N SER A 204 -26.47 -11.21 -25.46
CA SER A 204 -27.63 -12.06 -25.22
C SER A 204 -28.82 -11.77 -26.14
N PHE A 205 -28.91 -10.55 -26.68
CA PHE A 205 -29.90 -10.18 -27.69
C PHE A 205 -29.47 -10.62 -29.09
N LEU A 206 -28.17 -10.59 -29.39
CA LEU A 206 -27.63 -11.05 -30.68
C LEU A 206 -27.75 -12.58 -30.87
N ILE A 207 -27.67 -13.35 -29.78
CA ILE A 207 -27.65 -14.82 -29.81
C ILE A 207 -29.07 -15.42 -29.72
N ARG A 208 -30.07 -14.65 -29.28
CA ARG A 208 -31.48 -15.08 -29.29
C ARG A 208 -32.11 -14.71 -30.64
N PRO A 209 -32.48 -15.69 -31.49
CA PRO A 209 -33.17 -15.42 -32.75
C PRO A 209 -34.56 -14.81 -32.52
#